data_AF-A0A6N6VSM1-F1
#
_entry.id   AF-A0A6N6VSM1-F1
#
_cell.length_a   1.000
_cell.length_b   1.000
_cell.length_c   1.000
_cell.angle_alpha   90.00
_cell.angle_beta   90.00
_cell.angle_gamma   90.00
#
_symmetry.space_group_name_H-M   'P 1'
#
loop_
_entity.id
_entity.type
_entity.pdbx_description
1 polymer ?
#
loop_
_entity_poly.entity_id
_entity_poly.type
_entity_poly.pdbx_seq_one_letter_code
_entity_poly.pdbx_strand_id
1 'polypeptide(L)'
;MIYFEIISIIIIMTHGMIMCLDEFYFHHKRKLPKWERLGHPIDTLFFFFCFLIVLFFPMTKLTVILFFILSFISSLIIVKDEFIHAKSCCIKENYLHAILFVFHPILLIILFLSWSSFTKSYFSGLENFNSIIVKNIIYFQFVTTALFFIYQIIFWNFIYKEKSKL
;
A
#
# COMPACT_ATOMS: atom_id res chain seq x y z
N MET A 1 -22.83 -5.01 6.53
CA MET A 1 -22.20 -3.70 6.21
C MET A 1 -21.42 -3.10 7.37
N ILE A 2 -22.04 -2.73 8.50
CA ILE A 2 -21.35 -2.03 9.62
C ILE A 2 -20.05 -2.71 10.06
N TYR A 3 -20.04 -4.04 10.21
CA TYR A 3 -18.82 -4.77 10.56
C TYR A 3 -17.69 -4.62 9.52
N PHE A 4 -18.01 -4.66 8.23
CA PHE A 4 -17.02 -4.47 7.16
C PHE A 4 -16.42 -3.07 7.19
N GLU A 5 -17.23 -2.04 7.42
CA GLU A 5 -16.77 -0.66 7.51
C GLU A 5 -15.80 -0.48 8.69
N ILE A 6 -16.20 -0.95 9.87
CA ILE A 6 -15.39 -0.86 11.09
C ILE A 6 -14.07 -1.61 10.92
N ILE A 7 -14.12 -2.85 10.42
CA ILE A 7 -12.92 -3.67 10.20
C ILE A 7 -11.99 -2.99 9.18
N SER A 8 -12.54 -2.47 8.08
CA SER A 8 -11.75 -1.78 7.05
C SER A 8 -11.06 -0.54 7.61
N ILE A 9 -11.78 0.29 8.38
CA ILE A 9 -11.21 1.47 9.05
C ILE A 9 -10.05 1.07 9.95
N ILE A 10 -10.27 0.09 10.84
CA ILE A 10 -9.27 -0.33 11.81
C ILE A 10 -8.01 -0.82 11.08
N ILE A 11 -8.17 -1.66 10.07
CA ILE A 11 -7.04 -2.23 9.31
C ILE A 11 -6.28 -1.13 8.56
N ILE A 12 -6.98 -0.26 7.82
CA ILE A 12 -6.35 0.82 7.03
C ILE A 12 -5.62 1.81 7.95
N MET A 13 -6.24 2.21 9.06
CA MET A 13 -5.62 3.13 10.02
C MET A 13 -4.42 2.50 10.71
N THR A 14 -4.53 1.23 11.13
CA THR A 14 -3.43 0.51 11.79
C THR A 14 -2.24 0.37 10.84
N HIS A 15 -2.49 -0.07 9.60
CA HIS A 15 -1.45 -0.15 8.58
C HIS A 15 -0.79 1.21 8.33
N GLY A 16 -1.58 2.28 8.17
CA GLY A 16 -1.06 3.63 7.98
C GLY A 16 -0.17 4.09 9.13
N MET A 17 -0.54 3.81 10.38
CA MET A 17 0.28 4.13 11.55
C MET A 17 1.60 3.35 11.56
N ILE A 18 1.57 2.05 11.24
CA ILE A 18 2.76 1.21 11.17
C ILE A 18 3.69 1.70 10.06
N MET A 19 3.13 2.06 8.89
CA MET A 19 3.91 2.62 7.77
C MET A 19 4.58 3.95 8.15
N CYS A 20 3.88 4.82 8.88
CA CYS A 20 4.46 6.07 9.39
C CYS A 20 5.61 5.80 10.38
N LEU A 21 5.47 4.80 11.26
CA LEU A 21 6.54 4.41 12.18
C LEU A 21 7.77 3.88 11.42
N ASP A 22 7.56 3.10 10.38
CA ASP A 22 8.64 2.63 9.52
C ASP A 22 9.39 3.81 8.88
N GLU A 23 8.64 4.65 8.17
CA GLU A 23 9.19 5.73 7.36
C GLU A 23 9.84 6.84 8.20
N PHE A 24 9.17 7.31 9.25
CA PHE A 24 9.63 8.49 9.98
C PHE A 24 10.56 8.15 11.15
N TYR A 25 10.56 6.91 11.65
CA TYR A 25 11.44 6.50 12.73
C TYR A 25 12.54 5.55 12.27
N PHE A 26 12.22 4.39 11.71
CA PHE A 26 13.23 3.38 11.37
C PHE A 26 14.09 3.79 10.18
N HIS A 27 13.48 4.20 9.07
CA HIS A 27 14.18 4.66 7.87
C HIS A 27 15.07 5.87 8.12
N HIS A 28 14.59 6.85 8.90
CA HIS A 28 15.40 8.01 9.29
C HIS A 28 16.58 7.64 10.19
N LYS A 29 16.38 6.69 11.12
CA LYS A 29 17.42 6.23 12.05
C LYS A 29 18.50 5.41 11.35
N ARG A 30 18.12 4.44 10.52
CA ARG A 30 19.06 3.55 9.79
C ARG A 30 19.70 4.24 8.59
N LYS A 31 18.99 5.21 7.99
CA LYS A 31 19.29 5.87 6.72
C LYS A 31 19.13 4.90 5.54
N LEU A 32 18.36 5.32 4.54
CA LEU A 32 18.03 4.45 3.41
C LEU A 32 19.21 4.28 2.43
N PRO A 33 19.64 3.05 2.10
CA PRO A 33 20.57 2.79 1.01
C PRO A 33 19.93 3.07 -0.35
N LYS A 34 20.73 3.37 -1.38
CA LYS A 34 20.25 3.76 -2.71
C LYS A 34 19.25 2.79 -3.34
N TRP A 35 19.42 1.49 -3.09
CA TRP A 35 18.54 0.46 -3.64
C TRP A 35 17.11 0.56 -3.08
N GLU A 36 16.97 0.72 -1.75
CA GLU A 36 15.66 0.92 -1.11
C GLU A 36 15.00 2.24 -1.54
N ARG A 37 15.79 3.28 -1.88
CA ARG A 37 15.25 4.58 -2.35
C ARG A 37 14.55 4.48 -3.70
N LEU A 38 14.91 3.48 -4.51
CA LEU A 38 14.23 3.16 -5.76
C LEU A 38 13.19 2.05 -5.56
N GLY A 39 13.48 1.08 -4.70
CA GLY A 39 12.57 -0.01 -4.34
C GLY A 39 11.25 0.50 -3.79
N HIS A 40 11.27 1.31 -2.71
CA HIS A 40 10.04 1.71 -2.01
C HIS A 40 9.05 2.50 -2.90
N PRO A 41 9.50 3.42 -3.78
CA PRO A 41 8.60 4.02 -4.76
C PRO A 41 7.99 3.00 -5.73
N ILE A 42 8.75 2.00 -6.19
CA ILE A 42 8.23 0.95 -7.08
C ILE A 42 7.16 0.14 -6.35
N ASP A 43 7.39 -0.23 -5.10
CA ASP A 43 6.43 -0.99 -4.29
C ASP A 43 5.11 -0.20 -4.14
N THR A 44 5.24 1.08 -3.80
CA THR A 44 4.11 2.01 -3.68
C THR A 44 3.38 2.20 -5.01
N LEU A 45 4.10 2.26 -6.14
CA LEU A 45 3.53 2.43 -7.47
C LEU A 45 2.63 1.25 -7.88
N PHE A 46 3.07 0.02 -7.62
CA PHE A 46 2.26 -1.17 -7.94
C PHE A 46 1.00 -1.26 -7.08
N PHE A 47 1.08 -0.87 -5.80
CA PHE A 47 -0.10 -0.72 -4.96
C PHE A 47 -1.01 0.41 -5.47
N PHE A 48 -0.44 1.53 -5.90
CA PHE A 48 -1.15 2.68 -6.47
C PHE A 48 -1.91 2.33 -7.75
N PHE A 49 -1.35 1.50 -8.63
CA PHE A 49 -2.05 1.00 -9.81
C PHE A 49 -3.31 0.20 -9.46
N CYS A 50 -3.32 -0.53 -8.34
CA CYS A 50 -4.51 -1.22 -7.88
C CYS A 50 -5.63 -0.23 -7.52
N PHE A 51 -5.30 0.91 -6.89
CA PHE A 51 -6.28 1.98 -6.68
C PHE A 51 -6.80 2.58 -7.98
N LEU A 52 -5.91 2.85 -8.94
CA LEU A 52 -6.34 3.45 -10.21
C LEU A 52 -7.39 2.58 -10.91
N ILE A 53 -7.22 1.26 -10.87
CA ILE A 53 -8.20 0.32 -11.42
C ILE A 53 -9.54 0.44 -10.70
N VAL A 54 -9.55 0.35 -9.37
CA VAL A 54 -10.80 0.37 -8.59
C VAL A 54 -11.54 1.70 -8.70
N LEU A 55 -10.81 2.82 -8.72
CA LEU A 55 -11.39 4.16 -8.71
C LEU A 55 -11.89 4.61 -10.09
N PHE A 56 -11.20 4.24 -11.16
CA PHE A 56 -11.43 4.83 -12.49
C PHE A 56 -11.94 3.86 -13.55
N PHE A 57 -11.92 2.55 -13.30
CA PHE A 57 -12.36 1.56 -14.27
C PHE A 57 -13.63 0.82 -13.81
N PRO A 58 -14.57 0.54 -14.74
CA PRO A 58 -15.73 -0.28 -14.43
C PRO A 58 -15.30 -1.70 -14.07
N MET A 59 -16.08 -2.35 -13.21
CA MET A 59 -15.86 -3.75 -12.86
C MET A 59 -16.29 -4.65 -14.03
N THR A 60 -15.33 -5.08 -14.84
CA THR A 60 -15.52 -6.00 -15.98
C THR A 60 -14.64 -7.22 -15.77
N LYS A 61 -14.90 -8.31 -16.49
CA LYS A 61 -14.05 -9.52 -16.42
C LYS A 61 -12.56 -9.20 -16.66
N LEU A 62 -12.27 -8.32 -17.63
CA LEU A 62 -10.89 -7.95 -17.97
C LEU A 62 -10.23 -7.13 -16.86
N THR A 63 -10.90 -6.10 -16.34
CA THR A 63 -10.34 -5.23 -15.29
C THR A 63 -10.18 -5.97 -13.97
N VAL A 64 -11.06 -6.93 -13.67
CA VAL A 64 -10.92 -7.83 -12.52
C VAL A 64 -9.69 -8.73 -12.65
N ILE A 65 -9.47 -9.35 -13.82
CA ILE A 65 -8.25 -10.15 -14.07
C ILE A 65 -7.01 -9.28 -13.92
N LEU A 66 -7.02 -8.07 -14.50
CA LEU A 66 -5.92 -7.12 -14.39
C LEU A 66 -5.63 -6.73 -12.94
N PHE A 67 -6.67 -6.45 -12.15
CA PHE A 67 -6.55 -6.17 -10.72
C PHE A 67 -5.86 -7.34 -9.99
N PHE A 68 -6.31 -8.58 -10.23
CA PHE A 68 -5.69 -9.74 -9.58
C PHE A 68 -4.22 -9.91 -9.96
N ILE A 69 -3.88 -9.76 -11.24
CA ILE A 69 -2.48 -9.80 -11.70
C ILE A 69 -1.64 -8.73 -11.00
N LEU A 70 -2.11 -7.48 -10.96
CA LEU A 70 -1.38 -6.38 -10.32
C LEU A 70 -1.29 -6.53 -8.81
N SER A 71 -2.34 -7.02 -8.14
CA SER A 71 -2.34 -7.28 -6.70
C SER A 71 -1.33 -8.36 -6.33
N PHE A 72 -1.22 -9.41 -7.16
CA PHE A 72 -0.24 -10.48 -7.00
C PHE A 72 1.19 -9.97 -7.22
N ILE A 73 1.43 -9.24 -8.31
CA ILE A 73 2.74 -8.63 -8.58
C ILE A 73 3.12 -7.66 -7.46
N SER A 74 2.20 -6.81 -7.01
CA SER A 74 2.41 -5.88 -5.89
C SER A 74 2.83 -6.62 -4.62
N SER A 75 2.21 -7.75 -4.32
CA SER A 75 2.57 -8.58 -3.16
C SER A 75 3.93 -9.26 -3.32
N LEU A 76 4.29 -9.74 -4.52
CA LEU A 76 5.61 -10.30 -4.77
C LEU A 76 6.73 -9.27 -4.69
N ILE A 77 6.45 -8.06 -5.16
CA ILE A 77 7.40 -6.95 -5.17
C ILE A 77 7.81 -6.60 -3.73
N ILE A 78 6.89 -6.48 -2.78
CA ILE A 78 7.27 -6.20 -1.38
C ILE A 78 8.05 -7.37 -0.75
N VAL A 79 7.71 -8.63 -1.08
CA VAL A 79 8.42 -9.80 -0.55
C VAL A 79 9.89 -9.83 -0.97
N LYS A 80 10.24 -9.23 -2.12
CA LYS A 80 11.63 -9.12 -2.58
C LYS A 80 12.53 -8.42 -1.56
N ASP A 81 11.97 -7.51 -0.75
CA ASP A 81 12.75 -6.66 0.14
C ASP A 81 13.19 -7.40 1.40
N GLU A 82 12.53 -8.51 1.76
CA GLU A 82 12.91 -9.33 2.93
C GLU A 82 14.35 -9.83 2.85
N PHE A 83 14.85 -10.14 1.65
CA PHE A 83 16.25 -10.59 1.47
C PHE A 83 17.28 -9.55 1.92
N ILE A 84 16.90 -8.27 1.92
CA ILE A 84 17.73 -7.15 2.32
C ILE A 84 17.41 -6.73 3.76
N HIS A 85 16.13 -6.74 4.15
CA HIS A 85 15.72 -6.45 5.52
C HIS A 85 16.34 -7.43 6.51
N ALA A 86 16.34 -8.73 6.20
CA ALA A 86 16.98 -9.76 7.03
C ALA A 86 18.48 -9.53 7.28
N LYS A 87 19.16 -8.76 6.43
CA LYS A 87 20.60 -8.45 6.55
C LYS A 87 20.88 -7.09 7.18
N SER A 88 19.97 -6.13 7.03
CA SER A 88 20.25 -4.72 7.30
C SER A 88 19.39 -4.12 8.41
N CYS A 89 18.21 -4.69 8.66
CA CYS A 89 17.27 -4.21 9.64
C CYS A 89 17.54 -4.83 11.02
N CYS A 90 17.29 -4.06 12.06
CA CYS A 90 17.27 -4.63 13.41
C CYS A 90 16.01 -5.48 13.61
N ILE A 91 16.01 -6.38 14.61
CA ILE A 91 14.90 -7.31 14.87
C ILE A 91 13.54 -6.60 14.95
N LYS A 92 13.49 -5.40 15.57
CA LYS A 92 12.26 -4.62 15.70
C LYS A 92 11.73 -4.08 14.37
N GLU A 93 12.62 -3.64 13.49
CA GLU A 93 12.30 -3.14 12.16
C GLU A 93 11.85 -4.30 11.26
N ASN A 94 12.56 -5.43 11.28
CA ASN A 94 12.17 -6.61 10.51
C ASN A 94 10.80 -7.17 10.93
N TYR A 95 10.51 -7.16 12.23
CA TYR A 95 9.19 -7.55 12.73
C TYR A 95 8.08 -6.61 12.25
N LEU A 96 8.36 -5.30 12.19
CA LEU A 96 7.43 -4.31 11.67
C LEU A 96 7.16 -4.53 10.18
N HIS A 97 8.19 -4.80 9.38
CA HIS A 97 8.06 -5.14 7.96
C HIS A 97 7.24 -6.41 7.74
N ALA A 98 7.47 -7.46 8.52
CA ALA A 98 6.67 -8.67 8.45
C ALA A 98 5.18 -8.40 8.72
N ILE A 99 4.86 -7.51 9.66
CA ILE A 99 3.47 -7.08 9.88
C ILE A 99 2.93 -6.35 8.64
N LEU A 100 3.65 -5.36 8.11
CA LEU A 100 3.23 -4.64 6.90
C LEU A 100 2.96 -5.60 5.72
N PHE A 101 3.79 -6.63 5.56
CA PHE A 101 3.61 -7.64 4.50
C PHE A 101 2.34 -8.48 4.67
N VAL A 102 1.92 -8.74 5.91
CA VAL A 102 0.64 -9.42 6.18
C VAL A 102 -0.54 -8.48 5.91
N PHE A 103 -0.42 -7.21 6.27
CA PHE A 103 -1.48 -6.23 6.05
C PHE A 103 -1.70 -5.90 4.56
N HIS A 104 -0.65 -5.90 3.75
CA HIS A 104 -0.72 -5.56 2.32
C HIS A 104 -1.77 -6.34 1.51
N PRO A 105 -1.78 -7.69 1.49
CA PRO A 105 -2.82 -8.44 0.79
C PRO A 105 -4.21 -8.24 1.39
N ILE A 106 -4.31 -7.97 2.70
CA ILE A 106 -5.60 -7.67 3.35
C ILE A 106 -6.15 -6.33 2.85
N LEU A 107 -5.30 -5.32 2.69
CA LEU A 107 -5.68 -4.03 2.10
C LEU A 107 -6.12 -4.18 0.65
N LEU A 108 -5.44 -5.01 -0.14
CA LEU A 108 -5.84 -5.32 -1.52
C LEU A 108 -7.21 -6.01 -1.57
N ILE A 109 -7.50 -6.91 -0.62
CA ILE A 109 -8.83 -7.53 -0.49
C ILE A 109 -9.89 -6.49 -0.14
N ILE A 110 -9.64 -5.62 0.84
CA ILE A 110 -10.57 -4.53 1.20
C ILE A 110 -10.83 -3.63 -0.01
N LEU A 111 -9.78 -3.27 -0.74
CA LEU A 111 -9.87 -2.46 -1.94
C LEU A 111 -10.74 -3.14 -3.01
N PHE A 112 -10.52 -4.43 -3.27
CA PHE A 112 -11.35 -5.20 -4.20
C PHE A 112 -12.82 -5.27 -3.77
N LEU A 113 -13.10 -5.58 -2.50
CA LEU A 113 -14.44 -5.64 -1.96
C LEU A 113 -15.16 -4.29 -2.04
N SER A 114 -14.41 -3.18 -1.87
CA SER A 114 -14.96 -1.83 -1.94
C SER A 114 -15.32 -1.35 -3.35
N TRP A 115 -14.91 -2.06 -4.40
CA TRP A 115 -15.06 -1.64 -5.79
C TRP A 115 -16.52 -1.39 -6.20
N SER A 116 -17.46 -2.14 -5.62
CA SER A 116 -18.90 -1.94 -5.80
C SER A 116 -19.42 -0.57 -5.33
N SER A 117 -18.64 0.14 -4.50
CA SER A 117 -18.96 1.51 -4.05
C SER A 117 -18.67 2.58 -5.11
N PHE A 118 -17.91 2.24 -6.15
CA PHE A 118 -17.49 3.14 -7.21
C PHE A 118 -18.21 2.87 -8.53
N THR A 119 -18.48 1.59 -8.82
CA THR A 119 -19.05 1.16 -10.11
C THR A 119 -20.04 0.02 -9.91
N LYS A 120 -20.88 -0.25 -10.91
CA LYS A 120 -21.79 -1.39 -10.88
C LYS A 120 -20.99 -2.70 -10.82
N SER A 121 -21.31 -3.55 -9.86
CA SER A 121 -20.60 -4.81 -9.62
C SER A 121 -20.77 -5.80 -10.77
N TYR A 122 -19.68 -6.46 -11.16
CA TYR A 122 -19.74 -7.65 -12.01
C TYR A 122 -20.30 -8.88 -11.27
N PHE A 123 -20.03 -8.97 -9.96
CA PHE A 123 -20.50 -10.03 -9.08
C PHE A 123 -21.64 -9.49 -8.19
N SER A 124 -22.81 -10.12 -8.22
CA SER A 124 -23.97 -9.68 -7.42
C SER A 124 -23.68 -9.64 -5.91
N GLY A 125 -22.90 -10.59 -5.39
CA GLY A 125 -22.56 -10.63 -3.96
C GLY A 125 -21.72 -9.44 -3.47
N LEU A 126 -21.00 -8.73 -4.36
CA LEU A 126 -20.19 -7.57 -4.00
C LEU A 126 -21.01 -6.32 -3.71
N GLU A 127 -22.25 -6.26 -4.17
CA GLU A 127 -23.14 -5.11 -3.90
C GLU A 127 -23.38 -4.93 -2.40
N ASN A 128 -23.30 -6.01 -1.61
CA ASN A 128 -23.40 -5.98 -0.15
C ASN A 128 -22.25 -5.23 0.55
N PHE A 129 -21.16 -4.94 -0.17
CA PHE A 129 -20.00 -4.20 0.33
C PHE A 129 -20.00 -2.72 -0.09
N ASN A 130 -21.05 -2.28 -0.80
CA ASN A 130 -21.20 -0.87 -1.14
C ASN A 130 -21.37 -0.04 0.15
N SER A 131 -20.41 0.86 0.40
CA SER A 131 -20.42 1.74 1.55
C SER A 131 -19.85 3.10 1.21
N ILE A 132 -20.60 4.15 1.53
CA ILE A 132 -20.14 5.54 1.39
C ILE A 132 -18.96 5.86 2.30
N ILE A 133 -18.90 5.24 3.49
CA ILE A 133 -17.83 5.46 4.46
C ILE A 133 -16.53 4.85 3.92
N VAL A 134 -16.58 3.59 3.49
CA VAL A 134 -15.40 2.91 2.91
C VAL A 134 -14.95 3.62 1.64
N LYS A 135 -15.88 4.04 0.78
CA LYS A 135 -15.58 4.85 -0.41
C LYS A 135 -14.73 6.09 -0.08
N ASN A 136 -15.14 6.86 0.93
CA ASN A 136 -14.42 8.07 1.34
C ASN A 136 -13.03 7.74 1.91
N ILE A 137 -12.91 6.66 2.66
CA ILE A 137 -11.63 6.20 3.22
C ILE A 137 -10.69 5.73 2.12
N ILE A 138 -11.19 5.03 1.10
CA ILE A 138 -10.38 4.61 -0.06
C ILE A 138 -9.90 5.82 -0.86
N TYR A 139 -10.73 6.86 -1.04
CA TYR A 139 -10.26 8.12 -1.62
C TYR A 139 -9.17 8.78 -0.78
N PHE A 140 -9.35 8.83 0.54
CA PHE A 140 -8.34 9.36 1.46
C PHE A 140 -7.03 8.56 1.37
N GLN A 141 -7.12 7.23 1.33
CA GLN A 141 -5.97 6.34 1.18
C GLN A 141 -5.27 6.55 -0.17
N PHE A 142 -6.03 6.69 -1.26
CA PHE A 142 -5.49 7.00 -2.58
C PHE A 142 -4.69 8.32 -2.59
N VAL A 143 -5.26 9.39 -2.03
CA VAL A 143 -4.59 10.69 -1.96
C VAL A 143 -3.34 10.62 -1.08
N THR A 144 -3.43 9.98 0.09
CA THR A 144 -2.27 9.85 0.99
C THR A 144 -1.19 8.96 0.39
N THR A 145 -1.52 7.86 -0.29
CA THR A 145 -0.56 7.04 -1.05
C THR A 145 0.10 7.82 -2.17
N ALA A 146 -0.64 8.65 -2.92
CA ALA A 146 -0.06 9.52 -3.95
C ALA A 146 0.94 10.53 -3.35
N LEU A 147 0.55 11.20 -2.27
CA LEU A 147 1.43 12.13 -1.55
C LEU A 147 2.67 11.42 -1.00
N PHE A 148 2.48 10.22 -0.45
CA PHE A 148 3.57 9.40 0.09
C PHE A 148 4.55 8.96 -1.00
N PHE A 149 4.05 8.52 -2.15
CA PHE A 149 4.87 8.17 -3.32
C PHE A 149 5.73 9.37 -3.78
N ILE A 150 5.11 10.55 -3.91
CA ILE A 150 5.82 11.78 -4.27
C ILE A 150 6.86 12.13 -3.21
N TYR A 151 6.49 12.04 -1.93
CA TYR A 151 7.39 12.27 -0.81
C TYR A 151 8.60 11.32 -0.86
N GLN A 152 8.40 10.02 -1.05
CA GLN A 152 9.50 9.05 -1.12
C GLN A 152 10.49 9.40 -2.24
N ILE A 153 9.98 9.76 -3.42
CA ILE A 153 10.81 10.16 -4.54
C ILE A 153 11.58 11.44 -4.21
N ILE A 154 10.89 12.50 -3.78
CA ILE A 154 11.49 13.82 -3.55
C ILE A 154 12.48 13.78 -2.38
N PHE A 155 12.03 13.27 -1.23
CA PHE A 155 12.79 13.32 0.00
C PHE A 155 14.06 12.47 -0.10
N TRP A 156 13.94 11.19 -0.47
CA TRP A 156 15.11 10.30 -0.44
C TRP A 156 16.08 10.52 -1.60
N ASN A 157 15.61 10.96 -2.77
CA ASN A 157 16.50 11.13 -3.94
C ASN A 157 17.06 12.55 -4.07
N PHE A 158 16.36 13.59 -3.59
CA PHE A 158 16.77 14.98 -3.81
C PHE A 158 17.08 15.75 -2.53
N ILE A 159 16.31 15.57 -1.46
CA ILE A 159 16.49 16.32 -0.21
C ILE A 159 17.54 15.66 0.68
N TYR A 160 17.45 14.35 0.85
CA TYR A 160 18.36 13.58 1.67
C TYR A 160 19.72 13.48 0.98
N LYS A 161 20.63 14.37 1.39
CA LYS A 161 22.04 14.30 0.99
C LYS A 161 22.75 13.31 1.90
N GLU A 162 23.09 12.16 1.35
CA GLU A 162 24.02 11.25 1.99
C GLU A 162 25.29 12.04 2.29
N LYS A 163 25.66 12.19 3.57
CA LYS A 163 26.96 12.77 3.91
C LYS A 163 27.99 11.86 3.24
N SER A 164 28.60 12.34 2.15
CA SER A 164 29.73 11.69 1.52
C SER A 164 30.71 11.39 2.63
N LYS A 165 31.04 10.11 2.83
CA LYS A 165 32.26 9.74 3.54
C LYS A 165 33.40 10.29 2.69
N LEU A 166 33.79 11.53 2.99
CA LEU A 166 35.13 12.04 2.75
C LEU A 166 36.04 11.36 3.78
#